data_AF-A0A553AIH3-F1
#
_entry.id   AF-A0A553AIH3-F1
#
_cell.length_a   1.000
_cell.length_b   1.000
_cell.length_c   1.000
_cell.angle_alpha   90.00
_cell.angle_beta   90.00
_cell.angle_gamma   90.00
#
_symmetry.space_group_name_H-M   'P 1'
#
loop_
_entity.id
_entity.type
_entity.pdbx_description
1 polymer ?
#
loop_
_entity_poly.entity_id
_entity_poly.type
_entity_poly.pdbx_seq_one_letter_code
_entity_poly.pdbx_strand_id
1 'polypeptide(L)'
;MTLYQKTFQEFENKYLGCATMAIIGQSCLGSVAVMYILINGTSFFQMVQLAFVVVSCMGVNGAILSQQSPKLVFNLVLNSAMVSFLMIIINTIFL
;
A
#
# COMPACT_ATOMS: atom_id res chain seq x y z
N MET A 1 2.75 21.54 -15.60
CA MET A 1 2.33 20.17 -15.22
C MET A 1 2.38 20.03 -13.71
N THR A 2 1.36 19.43 -13.09
CA THR A 2 1.37 19.14 -11.65
C THR A 2 2.26 17.94 -11.33
N LEU A 3 2.73 17.82 -10.09
CA LEU A 3 3.64 16.77 -9.63
C LEU A 3 3.10 15.36 -9.95
N TYR A 4 1.79 15.16 -9.73
CA TYR A 4 1.07 13.91 -10.07
C TYR A 4 1.19 13.55 -11.56
N GLN A 5 1.00 14.53 -12.46
CA GLN A 5 1.01 14.26 -13.91
C GLN A 5 2.41 13.87 -14.39
N LYS A 6 3.46 14.51 -13.87
CA LYS A 6 4.84 14.17 -14.21
C LYS A 6 5.22 12.76 -13.72
N THR A 7 4.88 12.43 -12.47
CA THR A 7 5.15 11.11 -11.89
C THR A 7 4.35 10.01 -12.57
N PHE A 8 3.09 10.28 -12.93
CA PHE A 8 2.27 9.34 -13.70
C PHE A 8 2.84 9.09 -15.10
N GLN A 9 3.29 10.14 -15.79
CA GLN A 9 3.89 10.02 -17.12
C GLN A 9 5.22 9.23 -17.09
N GLU A 10 6.04 9.39 -16.05
CA GLU A 10 7.23 8.55 -15.86
C GLU A 10 6.87 7.11 -15.48
N PHE A 11 5.84 6.93 -14.65
CA PHE A 11 5.31 5.61 -14.30
C PHE A 11 4.78 4.86 -15.52
N GLU A 12 4.09 5.54 -16.44
CA GLU A 12 3.60 4.94 -17.69
C GLU A 12 4.76 4.59 -18.64
N ASN A 13 5.71 5.51 -18.84
CA ASN A 13 6.87 5.30 -19.71
C ASN A 13 7.81 4.19 -19.22
N LYS A 14 7.90 3.95 -17.90
CA LYS A 14 8.76 2.94 -17.28
C LYS A 14 7.97 1.99 -16.38
N TYR A 15 6.80 1.56 -16.86
CA TYR A 15 5.81 0.80 -16.06
C TYR A 15 6.40 -0.36 -15.28
N LEU A 16 7.15 -1.27 -15.92
CA LEU A 16 7.71 -2.43 -15.24
C LEU A 16 8.68 -2.03 -14.11
N GLY A 17 9.60 -1.10 -14.37
CA GLY A 17 10.55 -0.65 -13.36
C GLY A 17 9.88 0.08 -12.20
N CYS A 18 8.99 1.01 -12.50
CA CYS A 18 8.27 1.78 -11.49
C CYS A 18 7.27 0.92 -10.70
N ALA A 19 6.57 -0.01 -11.33
CA ALA A 19 5.67 -0.95 -10.66
C ALA A 19 6.44 -1.88 -9.72
N THR A 20 7.60 -2.38 -10.13
CA THR A 20 8.45 -3.22 -9.27
C THR A 20 8.94 -2.42 -8.05
N MET A 21 9.38 -1.18 -8.25
CA MET A 21 9.79 -0.29 -7.16
C MET A 21 8.63 0.00 -6.20
N ALA A 22 7.43 0.20 -6.75
CA ALA A 22 6.21 0.42 -5.98
C ALA A 22 5.82 -0.81 -5.15
N ILE A 23 5.96 -2.03 -5.68
CA ILE A 23 5.75 -3.29 -4.94
C ILE A 23 6.67 -3.37 -3.73
N ILE A 24 7.96 -3.09 -3.91
CA ILE A 24 8.92 -3.16 -2.82
C ILE A 24 8.58 -2.10 -1.76
N GLY A 25 8.37 -0.85 -2.19
CA GLY A 25 8.06 0.26 -1.27
C GLY A 25 6.80 0.02 -0.44
N GLN A 26 5.71 -0.40 -1.08
CA GLN A 26 4.45 -0.66 -0.37
C GLN A 26 4.53 -1.89 0.54
N SER A 27 5.29 -2.92 0.16
CA SER A 27 5.42 -4.14 0.98
C SER A 27 6.19 -3.84 2.26
N CYS A 28 7.23 -3.00 2.17
CA CYS A 28 7.97 -2.52 3.35
C CYS A 28 7.07 -1.68 4.27
N LEU A 29 6.33 -0.72 3.72
CA LEU A 29 5.39 0.10 4.50
C LEU A 29 4.29 -0.74 5.17
N GLY A 30 3.70 -1.67 4.43
CA GLY A 30 2.70 -2.60 4.95
C GLY A 30 3.26 -3.49 6.07
N SER A 31 4.50 -3.97 5.92
CA SER A 31 5.18 -4.77 6.95
C SER A 31 5.40 -3.98 8.25
N VAL A 32 5.81 -2.72 8.14
CA VAL A 32 5.94 -1.82 9.30
C VAL A 32 4.57 -1.62 9.95
N ALA A 33 3.53 -1.34 9.17
CA ALA A 33 2.17 -1.16 9.71
C ALA A 33 1.67 -2.40 10.46
N VAL A 34 1.84 -3.58 9.88
CA VAL A 34 1.47 -4.86 10.50
C VAL A 34 2.26 -5.10 11.79
N MET A 35 3.55 -4.77 11.81
CA MET A 35 4.38 -4.91 13.00
C MET A 35 3.88 -4.01 14.14
N TYR A 36 3.54 -2.75 13.87
CA TYR A 36 2.94 -1.85 14.87
C TYR A 36 1.62 -2.41 15.42
N ILE A 37 0.78 -2.97 14.55
CA ILE A 37 -0.48 -3.58 14.96
C ILE A 37 -0.25 -4.78 15.89
N LEU A 38 0.75 -5.63 15.60
CA LEU A 38 1.06 -6.83 16.37
C LEU A 38 1.75 -6.56 17.72
N ILE A 39 2.60 -5.54 17.80
CA ILE A 39 3.31 -5.18 19.04
C ILE A 39 2.32 -4.86 20.16
N ASN A 40 1.19 -4.28 19.78
CA ASN A 40 0.12 -3.91 20.69
C ASN A 40 -0.79 -5.09 21.11
N GLY A 41 -0.58 -6.29 20.57
CA GLY A 41 -1.28 -7.52 20.94
C GLY A 41 -1.92 -8.25 19.75
N THR A 42 -2.71 -9.28 20.07
CA THR A 42 -3.39 -10.16 19.08
C THR A 42 -4.90 -10.27 19.33
N SER A 43 -5.52 -9.22 19.84
CA SER A 43 -6.97 -9.10 19.99
C SER A 43 -7.69 -9.17 18.64
N PHE A 44 -8.97 -9.55 18.65
CA PHE A 44 -9.79 -9.67 17.45
C PHE A 44 -9.78 -8.38 16.59
N PHE A 45 -9.81 -7.21 17.22
CA PHE A 45 -9.72 -5.93 16.52
C PHE A 45 -8.39 -5.72 15.78
N GLN A 46 -7.26 -6.13 16.38
CA GLN A 46 -5.94 -6.03 15.75
C GLN A 46 -5.81 -6.98 14.56
N MET A 47 -6.35 -8.19 14.67
CA MET A 47 -6.39 -9.16 13.57
C MET A 47 -7.21 -8.65 12.37
N VAL A 48 -8.34 -7.96 12.60
CA VAL A 48 -9.15 -7.37 11.53
C VAL A 48 -8.42 -6.20 10.86
N GLN A 49 -7.77 -5.32 11.63
CA GLN A 49 -6.94 -4.25 11.08
C GLN A 49 -5.81 -4.80 10.21
N LEU A 50 -5.10 -5.82 10.70
CA LEU A 50 -4.05 -6.50 9.96
C LEU A 50 -4.57 -7.07 8.63
N ALA A 51 -5.69 -7.78 8.66
CA ALA A 51 -6.29 -8.35 7.46
C ALA A 51 -6.58 -7.27 6.42
N PHE A 52 -7.08 -6.11 6.85
CA PHE A 52 -7.36 -4.98 5.95
C PHE A 52 -6.10 -4.42 5.30
N VAL A 53 -5.02 -4.23 6.06
CA VAL A 53 -3.72 -3.78 5.55
C VAL A 53 -3.16 -4.78 4.53
N VAL A 54 -3.15 -6.07 4.88
CA VAL A 54 -2.59 -7.13 4.03
C VAL A 54 -3.39 -7.29 2.73
N VAL A 55 -4.72 -7.29 2.80
CA VAL A 55 -5.58 -7.35 1.60
C VAL A 55 -5.35 -6.13 0.70
N SER A 56 -5.22 -4.94 1.28
CA SER A 56 -4.92 -3.73 0.49
C SER A 56 -3.58 -3.82 -0.20
N CYS A 57 -2.52 -4.30 0.46
CA CYS A 57 -1.20 -4.48 -0.17
C CYS A 57 -1.21 -5.57 -1.24
N MET A 58 -1.85 -6.72 -0.98
CA MET A 58 -1.94 -7.81 -1.97
C MET A 58 -2.81 -7.44 -3.16
N GLY A 59 -3.82 -6.57 -2.99
CA GLY A 59 -4.60 -6.02 -4.08
C GLY A 59 -3.75 -5.30 -5.12
N VAL A 60 -2.72 -4.58 -4.68
CA VAL A 60 -1.79 -3.90 -5.61
C VAL A 60 -0.92 -4.90 -6.35
N ASN A 61 -0.41 -5.92 -5.68
CA ASN A 61 0.35 -6.99 -6.32
C ASN A 61 -0.51 -7.72 -7.37
N GLY A 62 -1.77 -8.00 -7.05
CA GLY A 62 -2.74 -8.60 -7.98
C GLY A 62 -3.04 -7.69 -9.18
N ALA A 63 -3.19 -6.39 -8.97
CA ALA A 63 -3.41 -5.43 -10.05
C ALA A 63 -2.21 -5.35 -11.01
N ILE A 64 -0.99 -5.45 -10.49
CA ILE A 64 0.24 -5.44 -11.31
C ILE A 64 0.38 -6.74 -12.10
N LEU A 65 0.15 -7.90 -11.46
CA LEU A 65 0.23 -9.21 -12.11
C LEU A 65 -0.85 -9.42 -13.18
N SER A 66 -2.05 -8.87 -12.97
CA SER A 66 -3.13 -8.87 -13.96
C SER A 66 -2.96 -7.82 -15.07
N GLN A 67 -1.81 -7.14 -15.11
CA GLN A 67 -1.48 -6.10 -16.09
C GLN A 67 -2.58 -5.02 -16.23
N GLN A 68 -3.16 -4.62 -15.09
CA GLN A 68 -4.14 -3.54 -15.09
C GLN A 68 -3.54 -2.24 -15.60
N SER A 69 -4.42 -1.34 -16.06
CA SER A 69 -4.00 -0.04 -16.55
C SER A 69 -3.05 0.67 -15.56
N PRO A 70 -1.96 1.29 -16.03
CA PRO A 70 -0.96 1.93 -15.17
C PRO A 70 -1.56 2.95 -14.19
N LYS A 71 -2.64 3.62 -14.62
CA LYS A 71 -3.41 4.58 -13.82
C LYS A 71 -4.09 3.94 -12.62
N LEU A 72 -4.66 2.75 -12.80
CA LEU A 72 -5.30 1.99 -11.72
C LEU A 72 -4.25 1.53 -10.72
N VAL A 73 -3.14 0.96 -11.20
CA VAL A 73 -2.04 0.51 -10.35
C VAL A 73 -1.45 1.64 -9.54
N PHE A 74 -1.17 2.79 -10.17
CA PHE A 74 -0.62 3.95 -9.49
C PHE A 74 -1.53 4.46 -8.36
N ASN A 75 -2.83 4.55 -8.63
CA ASN A 75 -3.81 4.91 -7.61
C ASN A 75 -3.91 3.86 -6.50
N LEU A 76 -3.78 2.57 -6.82
CA LEU A 76 -3.82 1.49 -5.84
C LEU A 76 -2.61 1.52 -4.89
N VAL A 77 -1.41 1.76 -5.43
CA VAL A 77 -0.18 1.94 -4.62
C VAL A 77 -0.33 3.12 -3.67
N LEU A 78 -0.85 4.25 -4.17
CA LEU A 78 -1.04 5.43 -3.34
C LEU A 78 -2.08 5.18 -2.25
N ASN A 79 -3.16 4.47 -2.58
CA ASN A 79 -4.18 4.08 -1.63
C ASN A 79 -3.67 3.10 -0.57
N SER A 80 -2.88 2.09 -0.95
CA SER A 80 -2.31 1.12 0.00
C SER A 80 -1.33 1.78 0.99
N ALA A 81 -0.54 2.74 0.51
CA ALA A 81 0.34 3.55 1.36
C ALA A 81 -0.47 4.41 2.36
N MET A 82 -1.52 5.09 1.89
CA MET A 82 -2.41 5.88 2.74
C MET A 82 -3.13 5.03 3.79
N VAL A 83 -3.67 3.87 3.40
CA VAL A 83 -4.34 2.93 4.31
C VAL A 83 -3.37 2.42 5.36
N SER A 84 -2.13 2.08 4.98
CA SER A 84 -1.10 1.63 5.93
C SER A 84 -0.76 2.72 6.95
N PHE A 85 -0.61 3.97 6.51
CA PHE A 85 -0.39 5.12 7.40
C PHE A 85 -1.58 5.38 8.34
N LEU A 86 -2.80 5.36 7.80
CA LEU A 86 -4.03 5.52 8.59
C LEU A 86 -4.16 4.44 9.65
N MET A 87 -3.88 3.18 9.32
CA MET A 87 -3.95 2.09 10.29
C MET A 87 -2.88 2.20 11.37
N ILE A 88 -1.66 2.65 11.06
CA ILE A 88 -0.65 2.95 12.09
C ILE A 88 -1.16 4.04 13.05
N ILE A 89 -1.73 5.12 12.52
CA ILE A 89 -2.24 6.24 13.34
C ILE A 89 -3.41 5.78 14.22
N ILE A 90 -4.36 5.04 13.66
CA ILE A 90 -5.51 4.50 14.41
C ILE A 90 -5.02 3.57 15.51
N ASN A 91 -4.05 2.69 15.20
CA ASN A 91 -3.51 1.77 16.19
C ASN A 91 -2.80 2.51 17.34
N THR A 92 -2.02 3.55 17.04
CA THR A 92 -1.33 4.38 18.06
C THR A 92 -2.27 5.27 18.89
N ILE A 93 -3.39 5.74 18.33
CA ILE A 93 -4.31 6.65 19.03
C ILE A 93 -5.32 5.89 19.89
N PHE A 94 -5.80 4.74 19.42
CA PHE A 94 -6.94 4.05 20.00
C PHE A 94 -6.57 2.94 20.99
N LEU A 95 -5.30 2.56 21.09
CA LEU A 95 -4.83 1.42 21.87
C LEU A 95 -3.43 1.67 22.43
#